data_AF-A0A7J4IIH1-F1
#
_entry.id   AF-A0A7J4IIH1-F1
#
_cell.length_a   1.000
_cell.length_b   1.000
_cell.length_c   1.000
_cell.angle_alpha   90.00
_cell.angle_beta   90.00
_cell.angle_gamma   90.00
#
_symmetry.space_group_name_H-M   'P 1'
#
loop_
_entity.id
_entity.type
_entity.pdbx_description
1 polymer ?
#
loop_
_entity_poly.entity_id
_entity_poly.type
_entity_poly.pdbx_seq_one_letter_code
_entity_poly.pdbx_strand_id
1 'polypeptide(L)'
;MSEESMQAFGRACAEQNSAGEILDGLEVSADGEFFYTLDQASLADCIDWDLTPLEWVRGLNLALLYKLAEPVQTWEEAEATARALKEWGIAVETKEDKNGFFHFSLLRGRRVIEQMTGSVPRIRVPSVPE
;
A
#
# COMPACT_ATOMS: atom_id res chain seq x y z
N MET A 1 -13.42 -18.74 2.09
CA MET A 1 -13.83 -17.77 1.05
C MET A 1 -13.00 -16.49 1.11
N SER A 2 -11.75 -16.51 1.60
CA SER A 2 -11.03 -15.27 1.92
C SER A 2 -10.09 -14.74 0.82
N GLU A 3 -9.67 -15.58 -0.13
CA GLU A 3 -8.72 -15.15 -1.17
C GLU A 3 -9.38 -14.25 -2.23
N GLU A 4 -10.63 -14.55 -2.63
CA GLU A 4 -11.40 -13.70 -3.55
C GLU A 4 -11.73 -12.34 -2.92
N SER A 5 -12.11 -12.31 -1.63
CA SER A 5 -12.40 -11.07 -0.90
C SER A 5 -11.16 -10.19 -0.75
N MET A 6 -10.00 -10.77 -0.43
CA MET A 6 -8.75 -10.00 -0.31
C MET A 6 -8.28 -9.43 -1.66
N GLN A 7 -8.41 -10.21 -2.75
CA GLN A 7 -8.08 -9.73 -4.10
C GLN A 7 -9.02 -8.59 -4.54
N ALA A 8 -10.32 -8.73 -4.26
CA ALA A 8 -11.31 -7.69 -4.55
C ALA A 8 -11.03 -6.41 -3.74
N PHE A 9 -10.73 -6.53 -2.45
CA PHE A 9 -10.32 -5.42 -1.60
C PHE A 9 -9.05 -4.74 -2.13
N GLY A 10 -8.00 -5.52 -2.45
CA GLY A 10 -6.76 -4.99 -2.99
C GLY A 10 -6.95 -4.19 -4.28
N ARG A 11 -7.81 -4.66 -5.19
CA ARG A 11 -8.16 -3.92 -6.42
C ARG A 11 -8.92 -2.63 -6.10
N ALA A 12 -9.97 -2.72 -5.28
CA ALA A 12 -10.75 -1.56 -4.89
C ALA A 12 -9.89 -0.50 -4.20
N CYS A 13 -8.98 -0.92 -3.32
CA CYS A 13 -8.05 -0.03 -2.64
C CYS A 13 -7.08 0.63 -3.63
N ALA A 14 -6.55 -0.11 -4.61
CA ALA A 14 -5.68 0.44 -5.65
C ALA A 14 -6.42 1.43 -6.59
N GLU A 15 -7.69 1.20 -6.87
CA GLU A 15 -8.49 2.09 -7.73
C GLU A 15 -8.85 3.40 -7.01
N GLN A 16 -9.14 3.31 -5.71
CA GLN A 16 -9.73 4.42 -4.94
C GLN A 16 -8.68 5.28 -4.23
N ASN A 17 -7.47 4.78 -4.01
CA ASN A 17 -6.45 5.44 -3.19
C ASN A 17 -5.17 5.68 -3.99
N SER A 18 -4.45 6.75 -3.65
CA SER A 18 -3.08 6.97 -4.08
C SER A 18 -2.12 6.02 -3.37
N ALA A 19 -0.90 5.84 -3.92
CA ALA A 19 0.13 5.04 -3.25
C ALA A 19 0.48 5.57 -1.85
N GLY A 20 0.40 6.88 -1.64
CA GLY A 20 0.62 7.49 -0.32
C GLY A 20 -0.46 7.10 0.69
N GLU A 21 -1.73 7.10 0.28
CA GLU A 21 -2.85 6.68 1.13
C GLU A 21 -2.82 5.17 1.44
N ILE A 22 -2.44 4.33 0.47
CA ILE A 22 -2.26 2.88 0.70
C ILE A 22 -1.14 2.61 1.72
N LEU A 23 -0.13 3.48 1.74
CA LEU A 23 1.00 3.40 2.66
C LEU A 23 0.75 4.14 3.97
N ASP A 24 -0.44 4.74 4.14
CA ASP A 24 -0.79 5.39 5.40
C ASP A 24 -0.89 4.34 6.52
N GLY A 25 -0.42 4.72 7.70
CA GLY A 25 -0.28 3.81 8.84
C GLY A 25 0.82 2.74 8.71
N LEU A 26 1.54 2.63 7.58
CA LEU A 26 2.76 1.82 7.54
C LEU A 26 3.81 2.46 8.46
N GLU A 27 4.46 1.65 9.28
CA GLU A 27 5.50 2.07 10.21
C GLU A 27 6.61 1.01 10.25
N VAL A 28 7.79 1.39 10.75
CA VAL A 28 8.93 0.49 10.94
C VAL A 28 9.29 0.43 12.42
N SER A 29 9.42 -0.77 12.97
CA SER A 29 9.88 -0.97 14.34
C SER A 29 11.37 -0.62 14.48
N ALA A 30 11.85 -0.49 15.72
CA ALA A 30 13.28 -0.31 15.99
C ALA A 30 14.15 -1.45 15.44
N ASP A 31 13.58 -2.66 15.32
CA ASP A 31 14.24 -3.86 14.80
C ASP A 31 14.15 -3.96 13.26
N GLY A 32 13.54 -2.97 12.60
CA GLY A 32 13.41 -2.92 11.15
C GLY A 32 12.23 -3.70 10.58
N GLU A 33 11.27 -4.09 11.42
CA GLU A 33 10.06 -4.81 10.98
C GLU A 33 8.97 -3.84 10.57
N PHE A 34 8.40 -4.05 9.39
CA PHE A 34 7.26 -3.28 8.92
C PHE A 34 5.98 -3.75 9.60
N PHE A 35 5.11 -2.81 9.94
CA PHE A 35 3.76 -3.08 10.43
C PHE A 35 2.81 -1.99 9.98
N TYR A 36 1.52 -2.32 9.89
CA TYR A 36 0.47 -1.34 9.66
C TYR A 36 -0.26 -1.08 10.96
N THR A 37 -0.37 0.20 11.34
CA THR A 37 -1.19 0.64 12.46
C THR A 37 -2.66 0.66 12.05
N LEU A 38 -3.49 -0.09 12.77
CA LEU A 38 -4.94 -0.10 12.56
C LEU A 38 -5.60 0.92 13.47
N ASP A 39 -6.48 1.73 12.87
CA ASP A 39 -7.38 2.65 13.56
C ASP A 39 -8.84 2.20 13.42
N GLN A 40 -9.78 3.06 13.81
CA GLN A 40 -11.21 2.74 13.71
C GLN A 40 -11.69 2.57 12.26
N ALA A 41 -11.11 3.31 11.31
CA ALA A 41 -11.46 3.19 9.90
C ALA A 41 -10.92 1.88 9.31
N SER A 42 -9.67 1.51 9.65
CA SER A 42 -9.10 0.22 9.23
C SER A 42 -9.92 -0.97 9.75
N LEU A 43 -10.44 -0.87 10.98
CA LEU A 43 -11.30 -1.91 11.56
C LEU A 43 -12.68 -1.96 10.90
N ALA A 44 -13.24 -0.81 10.51
CA ALA A 44 -14.48 -0.76 9.73
C ALA A 44 -14.30 -1.44 8.37
N ASP A 45 -13.20 -1.15 7.66
CA ASP A 45 -12.87 -1.84 6.40
C ASP A 45 -12.78 -3.36 6.57
N CYS A 46 -12.13 -3.82 7.65
CA CYS A 46 -12.05 -5.26 7.95
C CYS A 46 -13.45 -5.89 8.10
N ILE A 47 -14.38 -5.19 8.74
CA ILE A 47 -15.76 -5.68 8.92
C ILE A 47 -16.52 -5.66 7.60
N ASP A 48 -16.46 -4.54 6.86
CA ASP A 48 -17.22 -4.32 5.64
C ASP A 48 -16.80 -5.28 4.52
N TRP A 49 -15.52 -5.63 4.46
CA TRP A 49 -14.96 -6.56 3.48
C TRP A 49 -14.86 -8.02 3.97
N ASP A 50 -15.33 -8.31 5.18
CA ASP A 50 -15.22 -9.62 5.84
C ASP A 50 -13.77 -10.17 5.84
N LEU A 51 -12.83 -9.31 6.24
CA LEU A 51 -11.39 -9.61 6.31
C LEU A 51 -10.92 -9.67 7.76
N THR A 52 -10.01 -10.62 8.04
CA THR A 52 -9.18 -10.49 9.23
C THR A 52 -8.21 -9.31 9.09
N PRO A 53 -7.72 -8.71 10.20
CA PRO A 53 -6.71 -7.66 10.14
C PRO A 53 -5.46 -8.02 9.32
N LEU A 54 -5.04 -9.29 9.34
CA LEU A 54 -3.91 -9.75 8.55
C LEU A 54 -4.24 -9.79 7.05
N GLU A 55 -5.45 -10.18 6.68
CA GLU A 55 -5.91 -10.16 5.30
C GLU A 55 -6.06 -8.73 4.78
N TRP A 56 -6.52 -7.80 5.61
CA TRP A 56 -6.56 -6.37 5.28
C TRP A 56 -5.15 -5.83 4.97
N VAL A 57 -4.15 -6.10 5.82
CA VAL A 57 -2.75 -5.71 5.57
C VAL A 57 -2.21 -6.33 4.28
N ARG A 58 -2.48 -7.63 4.02
CA ARG A 58 -2.09 -8.28 2.76
C ARG A 58 -2.77 -7.64 1.56
N GLY A 59 -4.03 -7.22 1.73
CA GLY A 59 -4.80 -6.46 0.77
C GLY A 59 -4.17 -5.12 0.41
N LEU A 60 -3.72 -4.35 1.39
CA LEU A 60 -2.99 -3.09 1.15
C LEU A 60 -1.67 -3.31 0.39
N ASN A 61 -0.90 -4.33 0.78
CA ASN A 61 0.32 -4.69 0.06
C ASN A 61 0.03 -5.09 -1.39
N LEU A 62 -1.05 -5.84 -1.63
CA LEU A 62 -1.50 -6.19 -2.98
C LEU A 62 -1.95 -4.95 -3.77
N ALA A 63 -2.65 -4.01 -3.13
CA ALA A 63 -3.06 -2.75 -3.74
C ALA A 63 -1.87 -1.92 -4.22
N LEU A 64 -0.80 -1.84 -3.41
CA LEU A 64 0.45 -1.19 -3.82
C LEU A 64 1.07 -1.87 -5.04
N LEU A 65 1.07 -3.21 -5.08
CA LEU A 65 1.58 -3.95 -6.23
C LEU A 65 0.75 -3.70 -7.49
N TYR A 66 -0.57 -3.57 -7.38
CA TYR A 66 -1.41 -3.16 -8.51
C TYR A 66 -1.08 -1.75 -8.98
N LYS A 67 -0.94 -0.78 -8.07
CA LYS A 67 -0.49 0.59 -8.41
C LYS A 67 0.84 0.64 -9.15
N LEU A 68 1.75 -0.28 -8.84
CA LEU A 68 3.04 -0.39 -9.53
C LEU A 68 2.97 -1.14 -10.86
N ALA A 69 2.02 -2.05 -11.01
CA ALA A 69 1.89 -2.90 -12.20
C ALA A 69 1.01 -2.25 -13.29
N GLU A 70 0.10 -1.38 -12.90
CA GLU A 70 -0.84 -0.71 -13.81
C GLU A 70 -0.33 0.70 -14.16
N PRO A 71 -0.47 1.14 -15.42
CA PRO A 71 -0.05 2.47 -15.81
C PRO A 71 -1.05 3.54 -15.36
N VAL A 72 -0.54 4.75 -15.13
CA VAL A 72 -1.35 5.91 -14.74
C VAL A 72 -1.55 6.86 -15.92
N GLN A 73 -2.61 7.66 -15.88
CA GLN A 73 -3.04 8.48 -17.02
C GLN A 73 -2.38 9.86 -17.07
N THR A 74 -1.85 10.32 -15.95
CA THR A 74 -1.30 11.68 -15.84
C THR A 74 0.11 11.65 -15.25
N TRP A 75 0.92 12.63 -15.65
CA TRP A 75 2.26 12.79 -15.09
C TRP A 75 2.18 13.11 -13.59
N GLU A 76 1.19 13.90 -13.17
CA GLU A 76 0.97 14.29 -11.78
C GLU A 76 0.73 13.08 -10.87
N GLU A 77 -0.09 12.11 -11.31
CA GLU A 77 -0.29 10.86 -10.57
C GLU A 77 0.99 10.03 -10.51
N ALA A 78 1.75 10.00 -11.61
CA ALA A 78 3.01 9.26 -11.67
C ALA A 78 4.07 9.86 -10.73
N GLU A 79 4.19 11.19 -10.71
CA GLU A 79 5.12 11.92 -9.83
C GLU A 79 4.73 11.77 -8.36
N ALA A 80 3.43 11.89 -8.03
CA ALA A 80 2.93 11.66 -6.68
C ALA A 80 3.23 10.24 -6.18
N THR A 81 3.01 9.24 -7.04
CA THR A 81 3.32 7.83 -6.75
C THR A 81 4.81 7.63 -6.50
N ALA A 82 5.67 8.14 -7.38
CA ALA A 82 7.12 8.04 -7.23
C ALA A 82 7.62 8.74 -5.95
N ARG A 83 7.03 9.88 -5.58
CA ARG A 83 7.35 10.61 -4.35
C ARG A 83 6.96 9.82 -3.10
N ALA A 84 5.75 9.27 -3.04
CA ALA A 84 5.30 8.46 -1.90
C ALA A 84 6.22 7.26 -1.67
N LEU A 85 6.57 6.54 -2.74
CA LEU A 85 7.48 5.39 -2.68
C LEU A 85 8.89 5.76 -2.19
N LYS A 86 9.37 6.96 -2.56
CA LYS A 86 10.70 7.45 -2.20
C LYS A 86 10.88 7.62 -0.69
N GLU A 87 9.81 7.98 0.03
CA GLU A 87 9.81 8.09 1.50
C GLU A 87 10.15 6.76 2.17
N TRP A 88 9.80 5.65 1.52
CA TRP A 88 10.09 4.28 1.93
C TRP A 88 11.38 3.71 1.30
N GLY A 89 12.18 4.55 0.64
CA GLY A 89 13.42 4.14 -0.01
C GLY A 89 13.24 3.37 -1.32
N ILE A 90 12.00 3.26 -1.82
CA ILE A 90 11.65 2.65 -3.10
C ILE A 90 11.80 3.71 -4.20
N ALA A 91 12.59 3.42 -5.22
CA ALA A 91 12.78 4.32 -6.34
C ALA A 91 12.27 3.66 -7.62
N VAL A 92 11.41 4.38 -8.34
CA VAL A 92 10.87 3.98 -9.64
C VAL A 92 11.26 5.00 -10.71
N GLU A 93 11.45 4.51 -11.93
CA GLU A 93 11.52 5.31 -13.14
C GLU A 93 10.13 5.33 -13.78
N THR A 94 9.69 6.49 -14.25
CA THR A 94 8.42 6.64 -14.97
C THR A 94 8.71 6.85 -16.45
N LYS A 95 8.05 6.09 -17.32
CA LYS A 95 8.13 6.24 -18.78
C LYS A 95 6.74 6.36 -19.39
N GLU A 96 6.54 7.40 -20.19
CA GLU A 96 5.35 7.57 -21.01
C GLU A 96 5.40 6.62 -22.22
N ASP A 97 4.29 5.94 -22.48
CA ASP A 97 4.12 5.13 -23.69
C ASP A 97 3.50 5.93 -24.85
N LYS A 98 3.41 5.29 -26.00
CA LYS A 98 2.85 5.86 -27.24
C LYS A 98 1.36 6.24 -27.16
N ASN A 99 0.66 5.81 -26.11
CA ASN A 99 -0.75 6.11 -25.88
C ASN A 99 -0.94 7.18 -24.79
N GLY A 100 0.15 7.77 -24.26
CA GLY A 100 0.12 8.79 -23.21
C GLY A 100 -0.03 8.23 -21.80
N PHE A 101 0.16 6.93 -21.61
CA PHE A 101 0.12 6.31 -20.28
C PHE A 101 1.52 6.22 -19.68
N PHE A 102 1.62 6.41 -18.36
CA PHE A 102 2.87 6.40 -17.63
C PHE A 102 3.08 5.06 -16.91
N HIS A 103 4.16 4.37 -17.25
CA HIS A 103 4.53 3.07 -16.69
C HIS A 103 5.69 3.20 -15.71
N PHE A 104 5.68 2.41 -14.65
CA PHE A 104 6.73 2.38 -13.65
C PHE A 104 7.74 1.26 -13.91
N SER A 105 9.01 1.53 -13.65
CA SER A 105 10.08 0.53 -13.62
C SER A 105 10.83 0.66 -12.30
N LEU A 106 10.93 -0.43 -11.55
CA LEU A 106 11.61 -0.42 -10.25
C LEU A 106 13.12 -0.28 -10.44
N LEU A 107 13.70 0.82 -9.94
CA LEU A 107 15.15 1.07 -9.94
C LEU A 107 15.81 0.54 -8.66
N ARG A 108 15.16 0.72 -7.51
CA ARG A 108 15.66 0.34 -6.18
C ARG A 108 14.50 0.07 -5.23
N GLY A 109 14.76 -0.71 -4.18
CA GLY A 109 13.79 -0.91 -3.09
C GLY A 109 13.04 -2.24 -3.16
N ARG A 110 13.44 -3.15 -4.06
CA ARG A 110 12.85 -4.51 -4.13
C ARG A 110 12.81 -5.22 -2.78
N ARG A 111 13.91 -5.18 -2.03
CA ARG A 111 13.98 -5.77 -0.69
C ARG A 111 13.01 -5.12 0.29
N VAL A 112 12.77 -3.81 0.17
CA VAL A 112 11.79 -3.10 1.01
C VAL A 112 10.39 -3.60 0.69
N ILE A 113 10.03 -3.70 -0.60
CA ILE A 113 8.73 -4.25 -1.03
C ILE A 113 8.57 -5.69 -0.51
N GLU A 114 9.60 -6.53 -0.63
CA GLU A 114 9.59 -7.91 -0.11
C GLU A 114 9.46 -7.97 1.43
N GLN A 115 9.98 -6.97 2.16
CA GLN A 115 9.80 -6.89 3.62
C GLN A 115 8.40 -6.38 3.99
N MET A 116 7.86 -5.44 3.22
CA MET A 116 6.51 -4.92 3.43
C MET A 116 5.43 -6.00 3.25
N THR A 117 5.61 -6.95 2.33
CA THR A 117 4.67 -8.08 2.21
C THR A 117 4.66 -9.00 3.43
N GLY A 118 5.68 -8.93 4.28
CA GLY A 118 5.74 -9.59 5.60
C GLY A 118 5.17 -8.77 6.74
N SER A 119 4.61 -7.58 6.48
CA SER A 119 4.06 -6.70 7.50
C SER A 119 2.87 -7.33 8.24
N VAL A 120 2.73 -6.96 9.50
CA VAL A 120 1.66 -7.43 10.38
C VAL A 120 0.79 -6.27 10.87
N PRO A 121 -0.49 -6.53 11.17
CA PRO A 121 -1.36 -5.52 11.78
C PRO A 121 -0.91 -5.24 13.23
N ARG A 122 -0.93 -3.97 13.65
CA ARG A 122 -0.80 -3.54 15.04
C ARG A 122 -1.93 -2.58 15.39
N ILE A 123 -2.67 -2.88 16.46
CA ILE A 123 -3.70 -1.97 16.96
C ILE A 123 -3.00 -0.91 17.79
N ARG A 124 -3.17 0.38 17.44
CA ARG A 124 -2.80 1.46 18.36
C ARG A 124 -3.82 1.46 19.49
N VAL A 125 -3.42 0.99 20.67
CA VAL A 125 -4.22 1.22 21.87
C VAL A 125 -4.17 2.73 22.13
N PRO A 126 -5.30 3.44 22.22
CA PRO A 126 -5.28 4.86 22.53
C PRO A 126 -4.51 5.05 23.84
N SER A 127 -3.51 5.93 23.82
CA SER A 127 -2.88 6.42 25.05
C SER A 127 -4.00 7.06 25.86
N VAL A 128 -4.34 6.46 27.00
CA VAL A 128 -5.25 7.07 27.97
C VAL A 128 -4.65 8.43 28.29
N PRO A 129 -5.37 9.55 28.07
CA PRO A 129 -4.87 10.84 28.51
C PRO A 129 -4.78 10.79 30.04
N GLU A 130 -3.59 11.05 30.58
CA GLU A 130 -3.37 11.28 32.02
C GLU A 130 -4.21 12.47 32.51
#